data_AF-A0A2Z6RUJ0-F1
#
_entry.id   AF-A0A2Z6RUJ0-F1
#
_cell.length_a   1.000
_cell.length_b   1.000
_cell.length_c   1.000
_cell.angle_alpha   90.00
_cell.angle_beta   90.00
_cell.angle_gamma   90.00
#
_symmetry.space_group_name_H-M   'P 1'
#
loop_
_entity.id
_entity.type
_entity.pdbx_description
1 polymer ?
#
loop_
_entity_poly.entity_id
_entity_poly.type
_entity_poly.pdbx_seq_one_letter_code
_entity_poly.pdbx_strand_id
1 'polypeptide(L)'
;MMSSTPDIVVNNPVFMDDSTLISSSKAGLEHMLSITEEFYALNNTSANHQKYVLISNSLPLTTTFTILPVEFHLSLSDMVNIKGFRDFVRKQIAGECNSFATTLHSARLSAKQIVYLYNSVLIPKLEYRMQVTHLSTTDCYAAT
;
A
#
# COMPACT_ATOMS: atom_id res chain seq x y z
N MET A 1 35.78 15.34 6.11
CA MET A 1 34.51 15.91 6.60
C MET A 1 33.42 14.89 6.36
N MET A 2 32.85 14.33 7.43
CA MET A 2 31.77 13.34 7.35
C MET A 2 30.54 14.01 6.73
N SER A 3 30.09 13.51 5.58
CA SER A 3 28.79 13.88 5.03
C SER A 3 27.73 13.24 5.92
N SER A 4 27.07 14.02 6.77
CA SER A 4 25.87 13.60 7.47
C SER A 4 24.81 13.30 6.42
N THR A 5 24.59 12.01 6.12
CA THR A 5 23.38 11.56 5.46
C THR A 5 22.21 12.10 6.29
N PRO A 6 21.19 12.74 5.69
CA PRO A 6 20.07 13.23 6.48
C PRO A 6 19.45 12.03 7.17
N ASP A 7 19.55 11.99 8.51
CA ASP A 7 18.85 11.01 9.32
C ASP A 7 17.37 11.20 9.02
N ILE A 8 16.81 10.30 8.22
CA ILE A 8 15.37 10.14 8.17
C ILE A 8 15.00 9.73 9.59
N VAL A 9 14.42 10.68 10.32
CA VAL A 9 13.83 10.46 11.63
C VAL A 9 12.92 9.25 11.48
N VAL A 10 13.27 8.18 12.19
CA VAL A 10 12.54 6.92 12.23
C VAL A 10 11.05 7.23 12.36
N ASN A 11 10.26 6.80 11.38
CA ASN A 11 8.83 7.05 11.34
C ASN A 11 8.09 5.72 11.35
N ASN A 12 7.06 5.62 12.19
CA ASN A 12 6.22 4.44 12.33
C ASN A 12 4.74 4.86 12.27
N PRO A 13 4.18 5.10 11.07
CA PRO A 13 2.75 5.26 10.94
C PRO A 13 2.05 3.94 11.28
N VAL A 14 1.04 4.03 12.15
CA VAL A 14 0.23 2.91 12.63
C VAL A 14 -1.23 3.19 12.34
N PHE A 15 -1.94 2.19 11.84
CA PHE A 15 -3.38 2.19 11.70
C PHE A 15 -3.95 0.87 12.22
N MET A 16 -4.66 0.91 13.35
CA MET A 16 -5.12 -0.29 14.06
C MET A 16 -3.94 -1.21 14.42
N ASP A 17 -3.93 -2.46 13.94
CA ASP A 17 -2.86 -3.45 14.11
C ASP A 17 -1.77 -3.36 13.02
N ASP A 18 -2.02 -2.64 11.93
CA ASP A 18 -1.06 -2.47 10.85
C ASP A 18 -0.05 -1.36 11.18
N SER A 19 1.23 -1.72 11.24
CA SER A 19 2.35 -0.79 11.46
C SER A 19 3.28 -0.80 10.25
N THR A 20 3.75 0.36 9.81
CA THR A 20 4.75 0.48 8.74
C THR A 20 6.06 1.02 9.30
N LEU A 21 7.11 0.22 9.26
CA LEU A 21 8.45 0.63 9.71
C LEU A 21 9.20 1.31 8.55
N ILE A 22 9.61 2.57 8.73
CA ILE A 22 10.34 3.33 7.71
C ILE A 22 11.73 3.68 8.24
N SER A 23 12.75 3.25 7.50
CA SER A 23 14.16 3.55 7.76
C SER A 23 14.90 3.86 6.46
N SER A 24 15.92 4.72 6.53
CA SER A 24 16.83 5.02 5.42
C SER A 24 17.83 3.89 5.14
N SER A 25 17.99 2.95 6.08
CA SER A 25 18.98 1.87 5.99
C SER A 25 18.39 0.53 6.43
N LYS A 26 18.94 -0.55 5.85
CA LYS A 26 18.62 -1.92 6.26
C LYS A 26 18.91 -2.15 7.75
N ALA A 27 20.09 -1.74 8.22
CA ALA A 27 20.46 -1.89 9.63
C ALA A 27 19.50 -1.15 10.57
N GLY A 28 19.03 0.04 10.20
CA GLY A 28 18.00 0.75 10.96
C GLY A 28 16.67 0.01 10.99
N LEU A 29 16.26 -0.62 9.89
CA LEU A 29 15.03 -1.41 9.82
C LEU A 29 15.14 -2.70 10.66
N GLU A 30 16.27 -3.40 10.61
CA GLU A 30 16.55 -4.57 11.45
C GLU A 30 16.50 -4.22 12.94
N HIS A 31 17.08 -3.06 13.31
CA HIS A 31 17.03 -2.57 14.69
C HIS A 31 15.59 -2.24 15.14
N MET A 32 14.82 -1.53 14.32
CA MET A 32 13.42 -1.23 14.60
C MET A 32 12.57 -2.50 14.73
N LEU A 33 12.81 -3.49 13.87
CA LEU A 33 12.11 -4.76 13.91
C LEU A 33 12.44 -5.53 15.19
N SER A 34 13.71 -5.57 15.61
CA SER A 34 14.12 -6.16 16.89
C SER A 34 13.36 -5.54 18.06
N ILE A 35 13.29 -4.21 18.13
CA ILE A 35 12.54 -3.50 19.19
C ILE A 35 11.05 -3.86 19.14
N THR A 36 10.48 -3.96 17.93
CA THR A 36 9.07 -4.27 17.73
C THR A 36 8.72 -5.70 18.20
N GLU A 37 9.56 -6.68 17.88
CA GLU A 37 9.38 -8.07 18.33
C GLU A 37 9.52 -8.20 19.85
N GLU A 38 10.48 -7.51 20.47
CA GLU A 38 10.59 -7.45 21.93
C GLU A 38 9.35 -6.82 22.57
N PHE A 39 8.85 -5.72 22.01
CA PHE A 39 7.62 -5.08 22.47
C PHE A 39 6.42 -6.03 22.36
N TYR A 40 6.28 -6.75 21.25
CA TYR A 40 5.19 -7.71 21.09
C TYR A 40 5.27 -8.86 22.08
N ALA A 41 6.48 -9.41 22.31
CA ALA A 41 6.71 -10.44 23.30
C ALA A 41 6.33 -9.99 24.72
N LEU A 42 6.69 -8.76 25.11
CA LEU A 42 6.33 -8.18 26.41
C LEU A 42 4.81 -8.03 26.59
N ASN A 43 4.08 -7.80 25.51
CA ASN A 43 2.63 -7.60 25.53
C ASN A 43 1.83 -8.89 25.28
N ASN A 44 2.48 -10.06 25.19
CA ASN A 44 1.86 -11.33 24.81
C ASN A 44 1.10 -11.26 23.47
N THR A 45 1.61 -10.44 22.56
CA THR A 45 1.13 -10.34 21.18
C THR A 45 2.20 -10.87 20.25
N SER A 46 1.83 -11.20 19.02
CA SER A 46 2.79 -11.54 17.97
C SER A 46 2.37 -10.90 16.67
N ALA A 47 3.36 -10.55 15.86
CA ALA A 47 3.10 -10.11 14.51
C ALA A 47 2.77 -11.29 13.60
N ASN A 48 1.95 -11.05 12.58
CA ASN A 48 1.76 -12.03 11.51
C ASN A 48 2.89 -11.87 10.48
N HIS A 49 4.00 -12.60 10.69
CA HIS A 49 5.16 -12.54 9.81
C HIS A 49 4.85 -12.91 8.35
N GLN A 50 3.80 -13.70 8.08
CA GLN A 50 3.39 -14.04 6.71
C GLN A 50 2.86 -12.83 5.92
N LYS A 51 2.42 -11.79 6.62
CA LYS A 51 1.93 -10.54 6.03
C LYS A 51 3.01 -9.48 5.86
N TYR A 52 4.24 -9.74 6.29
CA TYR A 52 5.29 -8.74 6.17
C TYR A 52 5.70 -8.53 4.71
N VAL A 53 5.79 -7.26 4.33
CA VAL A 53 6.18 -6.84 2.98
C VAL A 53 7.32 -5.83 3.11
N LEU A 54 8.42 -6.07 2.40
CA LEU A 54 9.51 -5.12 2.30
C LEU A 54 9.34 -4.25 1.04
N ILE A 55 9.56 -2.95 1.21
CA ILE A 55 9.47 -1.95 0.14
C ILE A 55 10.78 -1.17 0.14
N SER A 56 11.46 -1.10 -1.02
CA SER A 56 12.73 -0.38 -1.17
C SER A 56 12.77 0.44 -2.47
N ASN A 57 13.30 1.66 -2.38
CA ASN A 57 13.51 2.57 -3.52
C ASN A 57 14.73 2.22 -4.38
N SER A 58 15.53 1.23 -4.00
CA SER A 58 16.59 0.70 -4.85
C SER A 58 16.02 -0.23 -5.93
N LEU A 59 16.32 0.04 -7.22
CA LEU A 59 16.06 -0.79 -8.42
C LEU A 59 16.30 -2.30 -8.14
N PRO A 60 15.61 -3.26 -8.80
CA PRO A 60 15.37 -4.59 -8.25
C PRO A 60 16.70 -5.33 -8.13
N LEU A 61 17.24 -5.35 -6.91
CA LEU A 61 18.43 -6.12 -6.61
C LEU A 61 17.95 -7.53 -6.38
N THR A 62 18.15 -8.37 -7.39
CA THR A 62 17.99 -9.83 -7.33
C THR A 62 18.80 -10.39 -6.18
N THR A 63 18.22 -10.52 -4.99
CA THR A 63 18.84 -11.34 -3.93
C THR A 63 17.84 -11.67 -2.84
N THR A 64 17.57 -12.97 -2.72
CA THR A 64 17.18 -13.64 -1.49
C THR A 64 18.05 -13.16 -0.32
N PHE A 65 17.42 -12.67 0.74
CA PHE A 65 18.11 -12.37 1.99
C PHE A 65 18.15 -13.63 2.85
N THR A 66 19.28 -14.34 2.85
CA THR A 66 19.62 -15.32 3.88
C THR A 66 20.79 -14.81 4.70
N ILE A 67 20.52 -14.25 5.89
CA ILE A 67 21.46 -14.26 7.03
C ILE A 67 20.62 -14.36 8.31
N LEU A 68 20.74 -15.50 9.01
CA LEU A 68 20.14 -15.82 10.32
C LEU A 68 20.86 -15.06 11.47
N PRO A 69 20.26 -14.87 12.67
CA PRO A 69 19.18 -15.67 13.25
C PRO A 69 17.93 -14.85 13.63
N VAL A 70 17.22 -14.32 12.63
CA VAL A 70 15.76 -14.45 12.53
C VAL A 70 15.47 -14.48 11.03
N GLU A 71 15.01 -15.60 10.51
CA GLU A 71 14.73 -15.77 9.08
C GLU A 71 13.43 -15.02 8.73
N PHE A 72 13.53 -13.74 8.44
CA PHE A 72 12.40 -12.98 7.92
C PHE A 72 12.32 -13.18 6.41
N HIS A 73 11.41 -14.05 5.97
CA HIS A 73 11.02 -14.15 4.57
C HIS A 73 10.19 -12.93 4.16
N LEU A 74 10.86 -11.79 3.99
CA LEU A 74 10.21 -10.59 3.47
C LEU A 74 10.08 -10.70 1.95
N SER A 75 8.84 -10.75 1.48
CA SER A 75 8.57 -10.61 0.05
C SER A 75 8.66 -9.13 -0.33
N LEU A 76 9.38 -8.84 -1.41
CA LEU A 76 9.45 -7.50 -1.96
C LEU A 76 8.17 -7.24 -2.77
N SER A 77 7.47 -6.14 -2.52
CA SER A 77 6.32 -5.76 -3.34
C SER A 77 6.72 -4.79 -4.46
N ASP A 78 6.11 -4.95 -5.63
CA ASP A 78 6.30 -4.11 -6.82
C ASP A 78 5.78 -2.67 -6.68
N MET A 79 5.33 -2.26 -5.48
CA MET A 79 4.67 -0.96 -5.23
C MET A 79 5.57 0.27 -5.47
N VAL A 80 6.88 0.09 -5.68
CA VAL A 80 7.85 1.20 -5.79
C VAL A 80 8.06 1.70 -7.21
N ASN A 81 7.60 0.96 -8.22
CA ASN A 81 7.58 1.50 -9.57
C ASN A 81 6.42 2.50 -9.67
N ILE A 82 6.70 3.80 -9.66
CA ILE A 82 5.67 4.86 -9.81
C ILE A 82 4.75 4.58 -11.01
N LYS A 83 5.29 4.04 -12.12
CA LYS A 83 4.48 3.64 -13.28
C LYS A 83 3.62 2.41 -12.97
N GLY A 84 4.19 1.39 -12.33
CA GLY A 84 3.47 0.19 -11.90
C GLY A 84 2.36 0.48 -10.90
N PHE A 85 2.60 1.39 -9.96
CA PHE A 85 1.62 1.87 -9.00
C PHE A 85 0.47 2.62 -9.69
N ARG A 86 0.76 3.52 -10.63
CA ARG A 86 -0.28 4.16 -11.45
C ARG A 86 -1.10 3.16 -12.25
N ASP A 87 -0.45 2.19 -12.88
CA ASP A 87 -1.12 1.16 -13.69
C ASP A 87 -1.99 0.24 -12.79
N PHE A 88 -1.55 -0.06 -11.57
CA PHE A 88 -2.33 -0.78 -10.56
C PHE A 88 -3.57 0.00 -10.13
N VAL A 89 -3.41 1.28 -9.77
CA VAL A 89 -4.54 2.13 -9.35
C VAL A 89 -5.53 2.31 -10.51
N ARG A 90 -5.05 2.50 -11.74
CA ARG A 90 -5.92 2.56 -12.94
C ARG A 90 -6.74 1.27 -13.10
N LYS A 91 -6.10 0.10 -12.97
CA LYS A 91 -6.80 -1.19 -13.05
C LYS A 91 -7.84 -1.35 -11.96
N GLN A 92 -7.55 -0.92 -10.72
CA GLN A 92 -8.53 -0.96 -9.65
C GLN A 92 -9.73 -0.06 -9.94
N ILE A 93 -9.50 1.20 -10.33
CA ILE A 93 -10.58 2.14 -10.67
C ILE A 93 -11.48 1.57 -11.78
N ALA A 94 -10.88 1.07 -12.86
CA ALA A 94 -11.63 0.44 -13.94
C ALA A 94 -12.44 -0.78 -13.46
N GLY A 95 -11.83 -1.63 -12.63
CA GLY A 95 -12.50 -2.79 -12.03
C GLY A 95 -13.68 -2.38 -11.14
N GLU A 96 -13.52 -1.33 -10.34
CA GLU A 96 -14.58 -0.77 -9.51
C GLU A 96 -15.76 -0.26 -10.34
N CYS A 97 -15.47 0.54 -11.39
CA CYS A 97 -16.49 1.06 -12.29
C CYS A 97 -17.25 -0.07 -13.00
N ASN A 98 -16.52 -1.06 -13.52
CA ASN A 98 -17.11 -2.22 -14.21
C ASN A 98 -17.97 -3.06 -13.25
N SER A 99 -17.49 -3.31 -12.04
CA SER A 99 -18.26 -4.02 -11.01
C SER A 99 -19.53 -3.26 -10.66
N PHE A 100 -19.44 -1.95 -10.44
CA PHE A 100 -20.58 -1.11 -10.13
C PHE A 100 -21.62 -1.10 -11.26
N ALA A 101 -21.18 -0.93 -12.51
CA ALA A 101 -22.06 -0.97 -13.68
C ALA A 101 -22.78 -2.33 -13.82
N THR A 102 -22.05 -3.44 -13.62
CA THR A 102 -22.62 -4.80 -13.68
C THR A 102 -23.66 -5.03 -12.57
N THR A 103 -23.39 -4.53 -11.36
CA THR A 103 -24.34 -4.58 -10.23
C THR A 103 -25.58 -3.74 -10.51
N LEU A 104 -25.44 -2.53 -11.06
CA LEU A 104 -26.59 -1.69 -11.39
C LEU A 104 -27.43 -2.28 -12.53
N HIS A 105 -26.80 -2.85 -13.56
CA HIS A 105 -27.48 -3.46 -14.69
C HIS A 105 -28.38 -4.65 -14.26
N SER A 106 -27.94 -5.42 -13.27
CA SER A 106 -28.72 -6.55 -12.75
C SER A 106 -29.82 -6.15 -11.77
N ALA A 107 -29.88 -4.88 -11.35
CA ALA A 107 -30.84 -4.37 -10.38
C ALA A 107 -31.95 -3.53 -11.04
N ARG A 108 -33.20 -3.71 -10.60
CA ARG A 108 -34.32 -2.83 -11.00
C ARG A 108 -34.31 -1.56 -10.14
N LEU A 109 -33.74 -0.49 -10.67
CA LEU A 109 -33.58 0.79 -9.98
C LEU A 109 -34.23 1.94 -10.76
N SER A 110 -34.77 2.91 -10.04
CA SER A 110 -35.19 4.19 -10.63
C SER A 110 -34.00 5.09 -10.91
N ALA A 111 -34.16 6.06 -11.82
CA ALA A 111 -33.13 7.04 -12.12
C ALA A 111 -32.62 7.78 -10.87
N LYS A 112 -33.51 8.12 -9.92
CA LYS A 112 -33.12 8.79 -8.67
C LYS A 112 -32.24 7.91 -7.78
N GLN A 113 -32.52 6.61 -7.72
CA GLN A 113 -31.70 5.65 -6.96
C GLN A 113 -30.33 5.48 -7.60
N ILE A 114 -30.25 5.45 -8.94
CA ILE A 114 -28.96 5.39 -9.66
C ILE A 114 -28.13 6.64 -9.36
N VAL A 115 -28.72 7.83 -9.45
CA VAL A 115 -28.04 9.10 -9.14
C VAL A 115 -27.55 9.11 -7.69
N TYR A 116 -28.36 8.64 -6.74
CA TYR A 116 -27.97 8.53 -5.35
C TYR A 116 -26.76 7.59 -5.17
N LEU A 117 -26.81 6.38 -5.73
CA LEU A 117 -25.72 5.41 -5.63
C LEU A 117 -24.44 5.93 -6.28
N TYR A 118 -24.55 6.63 -7.40
CA TYR A 118 -23.42 7.26 -8.05
C TYR A 118 -22.75 8.30 -7.13
N ASN A 119 -23.53 9.24 -6.59
CA ASN A 119 -23.00 10.34 -5.78
C ASN A 119 -22.54 9.93 -4.37
N SER A 120 -23.23 8.98 -3.74
CA SER A 120 -22.98 8.60 -2.34
C SER A 120 -22.11 7.36 -2.18
N VAL A 121 -21.91 6.57 -3.24
CA VAL A 121 -21.12 5.33 -3.17
C VAL A 121 -19.97 5.35 -4.17
N LEU A 122 -20.25 5.51 -5.47
CA LEU A 122 -19.19 5.39 -6.48
C LEU A 122 -18.16 6.53 -6.36
N ILE A 123 -18.61 7.79 -6.37
CA ILE A 123 -17.68 8.95 -6.31
C ILE A 123 -16.77 8.88 -5.07
N PRO A 124 -17.29 8.76 -3.82
CA PRO A 124 -16.43 8.75 -2.64
C PRO A 124 -15.43 7.58 -2.63
N LYS A 125 -15.83 6.42 -3.17
CA LYS A 125 -14.96 5.25 -3.26
C LYS A 125 -13.83 5.46 -4.27
N LEU A 126 -14.13 6.07 -5.42
CA LEU A 126 -13.10 6.42 -6.41
C LEU A 126 -12.16 7.50 -5.89
N GLU A 127 -12.70 8.54 -5.25
CA GLU A 127 -11.92 9.61 -4.62
C GLU A 127 -10.92 9.02 -3.61
N TYR A 128 -11.38 8.15 -2.72
CA TYR A 128 -10.52 7.47 -1.75
C TYR A 128 -9.37 6.70 -2.42
N ARG A 129 -9.66 5.92 -3.47
CA ARG A 129 -8.63 5.16 -4.20
C ARG A 129 -7.64 6.06 -4.94
N MET A 130 -8.06 7.25 -5.34
CA MET A 130 -7.24 8.22 -6.06
C MET A 130 -6.39 9.11 -5.15
N GLN A 131 -6.61 9.15 -3.83
CA GLN A 131 -5.89 10.05 -2.91
C GLN A 131 -4.36 9.93 -2.99
N VAL A 132 -3.86 8.74 -3.32
CA VAL A 132 -2.43 8.43 -3.38
C VAL A 132 -1.84 8.49 -4.79
N THR A 133 -2.66 8.74 -5.82
CA THR A 133 -2.21 8.81 -7.23
C THR A 133 -2.84 9.99 -7.96
N HIS A 134 -2.00 10.91 -8.42
CA HIS A 134 -2.45 11.97 -9.32
C HIS A 134 -2.62 11.39 -10.74
N LEU A 135 -3.85 11.07 -11.14
CA LEU A 135 -4.19 10.69 -12.52
C LEU A 135 -4.39 11.96 -13.36
N SER A 136 -3.81 11.98 -14.56
CA SER A 136 -4.08 13.06 -15.51
C SER A 136 -5.48 12.91 -16.11
N THR A 137 -6.05 13.99 -16.66
CA THR A 137 -7.32 13.93 -17.39
C THR A 137 -7.30 12.90 -18.52
N THR A 138 -6.18 12.79 -19.23
CA THR A 138 -5.97 11.78 -20.28
C THR A 138 -6.00 10.35 -19.76
N ASP A 139 -5.54 10.10 -18.52
CA ASP A 139 -5.59 8.77 -17.91
C ASP A 139 -7.03 8.35 -17.55
N CYS A 140 -7.88 9.32 -17.19
CA CYS A 140 -9.28 9.07 -16.86
C CYS A 140 -10.11 8.72 -18.09
N TYR A 141 -9.85 9.35 -19.24
CA TYR A 141 -10.57 9.04 -20.49
C TYR A 141 -10.20 7.68 -21.10
N ALA A 142 -9.02 7.15 -20.79
CA ALA A 142 -8.59 5.83 -21.26
C ALA A 142 -9.17 4.66 -20.42
N ALA A 143 -9.84 4.95 -19.30
CA ALA A 143 -10.36 3.95 -18.35
C ALA A 143 -11.89 3.69 -18.48
N THR A 144 -12.57 4.46 -19.33
CA THR A 144 -13.97 4.27 -19.76
C THR A 144 -14.03 3.62 -21.13
#